data_AF-A0A0C1NTP5-F1
#
_entry.id   AF-A0A0C1NTP5-F1
#
_cell.length_a   1.000
_cell.length_b   1.000
_cell.length_c   1.000
_cell.angle_alpha   90.00
_cell.angle_beta   90.00
_cell.angle_gamma   90.00
#
_symmetry.space_group_name_H-M   'P 1'
#
loop_
_entity.id
_entity.type
_entity.pdbx_description
1 polymer ?
#
loop_
_entity_poly.entity_id
_entity_poly.type
_entity_poly.pdbx_seq_one_letter_code
_entity_poly.pdbx_strand_id
1 'polypeptide(L)'
;MKKQFPQYLSAPLQVLFWDSDELCIILMFFTIAMIFGSVTWLLVVVGPWGYSNVKKKYPRGFIRHILYFAGLVNFQKYPDFFEDVFIE
;
A
#
# COMPACT_ATOMS: atom_id res chain seq x y z
N MET A 1 13.12 26.86 26.31
CA MET A 1 11.79 26.53 25.75
C MET A 1 11.84 25.09 25.24
N LYS A 2 10.92 24.20 25.67
CA LYS A 2 10.82 22.85 25.08
C LYS A 2 10.27 22.99 23.67
N LYS A 3 11.05 22.59 22.66
CA LYS A 3 10.54 22.48 21.27
C LYS A 3 9.49 21.37 21.25
N GLN A 4 8.26 21.72 20.89
CA GLN A 4 7.22 20.73 20.62
C GLN A 4 7.48 20.17 19.22
N PHE A 5 7.78 18.88 19.15
CA PHE A 5 7.95 18.16 17.89
C PHE A 5 6.74 17.25 17.70
N PRO A 6 6.12 17.21 16.51
CA PRO A 6 4.98 16.34 16.27
C PRO A 6 5.41 14.88 16.37
N GLN A 7 4.77 14.12 17.25
CA GLN A 7 5.11 12.72 17.54
C GLN A 7 4.80 11.76 16.37
N TYR A 8 3.95 12.18 15.42
CA TYR A 8 3.34 11.32 14.41
C TYR A 8 3.76 11.62 12.97
N LEU A 9 4.96 12.15 12.74
CA LEU A 9 5.48 12.38 11.39
C LEU A 9 5.53 11.10 10.52
N SER A 10 5.68 9.94 11.15
CA SER A 10 5.74 8.63 10.48
C SER A 10 4.42 7.85 10.53
N ALA A 11 3.34 8.44 11.05
CA ALA A 11 2.05 7.77 11.07
C ALA A 11 1.51 7.66 9.64
N PRO A 12 0.99 6.49 9.24
CA PRO A 12 0.40 6.34 7.91
C PRO A 12 -0.84 7.22 7.78
N LEU A 13 -1.11 7.66 6.55
CA LEU A 13 -2.33 8.40 6.25
C LEU A 13 -3.52 7.43 6.28
N GLN A 14 -4.22 7.45 7.40
CA GLN A 14 -5.40 6.63 7.66
C GLN A 14 -6.67 7.46 7.40
N VAL A 15 -7.57 6.94 6.58
CA VAL A 15 -8.90 7.53 6.33
C VAL A 15 -9.92 6.63 7.00
N LEU A 16 -10.60 7.14 8.03
CA LEU A 16 -11.51 6.39 8.90
C LEU A 16 -10.80 5.20 9.57
N PHE A 17 -10.96 4.01 8.99
CA PHE A 17 -10.40 2.74 9.48
C PHE A 17 -9.37 2.14 8.52
N TRP A 18 -9.24 2.71 7.31
CA TRP A 18 -8.45 2.14 6.23
C TRP A 18 -7.19 2.96 5.95
N ASP A 19 -6.08 2.27 5.73
CA ASP A 19 -4.87 2.91 5.23
C ASP A 19 -4.95 3.15 3.72
N SER A 20 -4.04 3.97 3.19
CA SER A 20 -3.95 4.30 1.77
C SER A 20 -3.90 3.06 0.85
N ASP A 21 -3.21 1.99 1.26
CA ASP A 21 -3.12 0.74 0.49
C ASP A 21 -4.48 0.02 0.38
N GLU A 22 -5.26 0.02 1.47
CA GLU A 22 -6.57 -0.64 1.49
C GLU A 22 -7.57 0.14 0.64
N LEU A 23 -7.51 1.47 0.68
CA LEU A 23 -8.29 2.34 -0.20
C LEU A 23 -7.95 2.11 -1.67
N CYS A 24 -6.66 1.95 -2.00
CA CYS A 24 -6.23 1.68 -3.36
C CYS A 24 -6.83 0.37 -3.90
N ILE A 25 -6.87 -0.67 -3.07
CA ILE A 25 -7.47 -1.96 -3.42
C ILE A 25 -8.99 -1.89 -3.54
N ILE A 26 -9.66 -1.17 -2.64
CA ILE A 26 -11.10 -0.92 -2.73
C ILE A 26 -11.43 -0.22 -4.05
N LEU A 27 -10.70 0.84 -4.39
CA LEU A 27 -10.89 1.59 -5.63
C LEU A 27 -10.62 0.72 -6.87
N MET A 28 -9.57 -0.10 -6.86
CA MET A 28 -9.26 -1.02 -7.95
C MET A 28 -10.40 -2.02 -8.20
N PHE A 29 -10.89 -2.70 -7.16
CA PHE A 29 -12.01 -3.62 -7.31
C PHE A 29 -13.31 -2.91 -7.69
N PHE A 30 -13.54 -1.70 -7.18
CA PHE A 30 -14.67 -0.88 -7.57
C PHE A 30 -14.63 -0.53 -9.07
N THR A 31 -13.47 -0.13 -9.61
CA THR A 31 -13.31 0.12 -11.04
C THR A 31 -13.56 -1.14 -11.88
N ILE A 32 -13.05 -2.30 -11.45
CA ILE A 32 -13.30 -3.59 -12.12
C ILE A 32 -14.81 -3.90 -12.09
N ALA A 33 -15.47 -3.71 -10.95
CA ALA A 33 -16.90 -3.96 -10.81
C ALA A 33 -17.74 -3.05 -11.71
N MET A 34 -17.34 -1.80 -11.89
CA MET A 34 -17.99 -0.85 -12.80
C MET A 34 -17.83 -1.24 -14.27
N ILE A 35 -16.70 -1.84 -14.66
CA ILE A 35 -16.45 -2.24 -16.05
C ILE A 35 -17.21 -3.53 -16.41
N PHE A 36 -17.13 -4.57 -15.58
CA PHE A 36 -17.64 -5.90 -15.91
C PHE A 36 -19.06 -6.16 -15.39
N GLY A 37 -19.48 -5.48 -14.32
CA GLY A 37 -20.79 -5.65 -13.72
C GLY A 37 -21.08 -7.05 -13.17
N SER A 38 -22.33 -7.27 -12.70
CA SER A 38 -22.80 -8.57 -12.22
C SER A 38 -21.96 -9.12 -11.04
N VAL A 39 -21.36 -10.31 -11.17
CA VAL A 39 -20.66 -11.04 -10.11
C VAL A 39 -19.43 -10.30 -9.58
N THR A 40 -18.83 -9.41 -10.38
CA THR A 40 -17.64 -8.65 -9.95
C THR A 40 -17.92 -7.68 -8.80
N TRP A 41 -19.18 -7.33 -8.54
CA TRP A 41 -19.56 -6.55 -7.35
C TRP A 41 -19.24 -7.27 -6.04
N LEU A 42 -19.24 -8.62 -6.01
CA LEU A 42 -18.83 -9.37 -4.84
C LEU A 42 -17.35 -9.15 -4.51
N LEU A 43 -16.50 -8.90 -5.51
CA LEU A 43 -15.08 -8.62 -5.32
C LEU A 43 -14.83 -7.32 -4.55
N VAL A 44 -15.75 -6.35 -4.63
CA VAL A 44 -15.65 -5.08 -3.87
C VAL A 44 -15.77 -5.34 -2.37
N VAL A 45 -16.47 -6.38 -1.96
CA VAL A 45 -16.62 -6.75 -0.54
C VAL A 45 -15.56 -7.77 -0.14
N VAL A 46 -15.43 -8.85 -0.90
CA VAL A 46 -14.54 -9.98 -0.60
C VAL A 46 -13.07 -9.59 -0.74
N GLY A 47 -12.72 -8.78 -1.75
CA GLY A 47 -11.35 -8.37 -2.05
C GLY A 47 -10.71 -7.57 -0.90
N PRO A 48 -11.28 -6.43 -0.49
CA PRO A 48 -10.77 -5.66 0.64
C PRO A 48 -10.77 -6.44 1.95
N TRP A 49 -11.81 -7.24 2.21
CA TRP A 49 -11.85 -8.08 3.41
C TRP A 49 -10.72 -9.12 3.43
N GLY A 50 -10.49 -9.82 2.32
CA GLY A 50 -9.38 -10.76 2.19
C GLY A 50 -8.04 -10.07 2.32
N TYR A 51 -7.87 -8.94 1.65
CA TYR A 51 -6.64 -8.16 1.71
C TYR A 51 -6.32 -7.66 3.12
N SER A 52 -7.28 -7.06 3.83
CA SER A 52 -7.08 -6.59 5.22
C SER A 52 -6.71 -7.74 6.15
N ASN A 53 -7.27 -8.94 5.97
CA ASN A 53 -6.91 -10.12 6.76
C ASN A 53 -5.47 -10.59 6.49
N VAL A 54 -5.04 -10.57 5.23
CA VAL A 54 -3.66 -10.92 4.85
C VAL A 54 -2.69 -9.85 5.35
N LYS A 55 -2.99 -8.56 5.12
CA LYS A 55 -2.17 -7.42 5.52
C LYS A 55 -1.87 -7.41 7.02
N LYS A 56 -2.82 -7.82 7.88
CA LYS A 56 -2.60 -7.97 9.33
C LYS A 56 -1.46 -8.93 9.70
N LYS A 57 -1.09 -9.86 8.82
CA LYS A 57 0.01 -10.81 9.04
C LYS A 57 1.37 -10.27 8.60
N TYR A 58 1.41 -9.20 7.80
CA TYR A 58 2.63 -8.67 7.21
C TYR A 58 3.02 -7.32 7.83
N PRO A 59 4.32 -6.98 7.83
CA PRO A 59 4.76 -5.67 8.29
C PRO A 59 4.24 -4.55 7.37
N ARG A 60 4.19 -3.34 7.93
CA ARG A 60 3.70 -2.14 7.25
C ARG A 60 4.49 -1.89 5.96
N GLY A 61 3.80 -1.44 4.91
CA GLY A 61 4.42 -1.12 3.61
C GLY A 61 4.74 -2.34 2.75
N PHE A 62 4.24 -3.53 3.08
CA PHE A 62 4.51 -4.78 2.35
C PHE A 62 4.26 -4.68 0.84
N ILE A 63 3.15 -4.05 0.40
CA ILE A 63 2.90 -3.86 -1.04
C ILE A 63 4.01 -3.03 -1.66
N ARG A 64 4.38 -1.91 -1.05
CA ARG A 64 5.40 -1.02 -1.60
C ARG A 64 6.76 -1.72 -1.68
N HIS A 65 7.06 -2.60 -0.74
CA HIS A 65 8.26 -3.44 -0.80
C HIS A 65 8.18 -4.50 -1.89
N ILE A 66 7.05 -5.17 -2.09
CA ILE A 66 6.88 -6.08 -3.23
C ILE A 66 7.06 -5.33 -4.54
N LEU A 67 6.45 -4.15 -4.67
CA LEU A 67 6.56 -3.34 -5.88
C LEU A 67 7.99 -2.86 -6.12
N TYR A 68 8.72 -2.56 -5.06
CA TYR A 68 10.15 -2.23 -5.13
C TYR A 68 10.98 -3.45 -5.57
N PHE A 69 10.76 -4.63 -4.99
CA PHE A 69 11.42 -5.87 -5.45
C PHE A 69 11.06 -6.24 -6.90
N ALA A 70 9.86 -5.85 -7.37
CA ALA A 70 9.44 -6.04 -8.74
C ALA A 70 10.00 -4.97 -9.71
N GLY A 71 10.70 -3.94 -9.22
CA GLY A 71 11.19 -2.81 -10.02
C GLY A 71 10.12 -1.82 -10.49
N LEU A 72 8.91 -1.89 -9.91
CA LEU A 72 7.78 -1.03 -10.28
C LEU A 72 7.78 0.30 -9.52
N VAL A 73 8.44 0.36 -8.35
CA VAL A 73 8.49 1.53 -7.48
C VAL A 73 9.91 1.76 -7.01
N ASN A 74 10.44 2.97 -7.25
CA ASN A 74 11.74 3.38 -6.73
C ASN A 74 11.56 4.21 -5.45
N PHE A 75 12.35 3.93 -4.43
CA PHE A 75 12.42 4.79 -3.25
C PHE A 75 13.44 5.91 -3.50
N GLN A 76 13.04 7.17 -3.29
CA GLN A 76 13.96 8.30 -3.46
C GLN A 76 15.14 8.18 -2.49
N LYS A 77 16.38 8.28 -3.02
CA LYS A 77 17.64 8.16 -2.28
C LYS A 77 17.97 6.76 -1.75
N TYR A 78 17.29 5.74 -2.26
CA TYR A 78 17.68 4.36 -2.07
C TYR A 78 18.23 3.83 -3.40
N PRO A 79 19.19 2.89 -3.38
CA PRO A 79 19.61 2.19 -4.57
C PRO A 79 18.42 1.43 -5.17
N ASP A 80 18.49 1.07 -6.44
CA ASP A 80 17.50 0.15 -7.02
C ASP A 80 17.75 -1.29 -6.50
N PHE A 81 16.73 -2.14 -6.52
CA PHE A 81 16.90 -3.53 -6.11
C PHE A 81 17.85 -4.31 -7.03
N PHE A 82 17.95 -3.91 -8.30
CA PHE A 82 18.80 -4.56 -9.31
C PHE A 82 20.19 -3.93 -9.45
N GLU A 83 20.54 -2.97 -8.59
CA GLU A 83 21.84 -2.30 -8.63
C GLU A 83 22.89 -3.13 -7.89
N ASP A 84 23.82 -3.69 -8.65
CA ASP A 84 24.93 -4.50 -8.12
C ASP A 84 26.24 -3.71 -7.97
N VAL A 85 26.28 -2.45 -8.40
CA VAL A 85 27.49 -1.62 -8.43
C VAL A 85 27.33 -0.40 -7.53
N PHE A 86 28.05 -0.40 -6.40
CA PHE A 86 28.10 0.70 -5.46
C PHE A 86 29.43 1.46 -5.63
N ILE A 87 29.35 2.78 -5.75
CA ILE A 87 30.53 3.66 -5.80
C ILE A 87 30.79 4.14 -4.37
N GLU A 88 31.98 3.86 -3.83
CA GLU A 88 32.47 4.36 -2.53
C GLU A 88 33.02 5.79 -2.61
#